data_AF-A0A963MJ84-F1
#
_entry.id   AF-A0A963MJ84-F1
#
_cell.length_a   1.000
_cell.length_b   1.000
_cell.length_c   1.000
_cell.angle_alpha   90.00
_cell.angle_beta   90.00
_cell.angle_gamma   90.00
#
_symmetry.space_group_name_H-M   'P 1'
#
loop_
_entity.id
_entity.type
_entity.pdbx_description
1 polymer ?
#
loop_
_entity_poly.entity_id
_entity_poly.type
_entity_poly.pdbx_seq_one_letter_code
_entity_poly.pdbx_strand_id
1 'polypeptide(L)'
;RDNTILIFASDHGEYGAAHSMMIEKWHGAYQEAVHVPVLFSSAKLNGGDSPRVVTAQTSHIDLLPTLLGLAGCDADQRDLIRRQLSMTHPAAPLPGADLTPIIAAGGAGPVIGPDGRERLGVLFVTDDMITEPLPRDDDPHNSSGWQQFEVFCETVKRLRGEPGKHAHHPYLPNLRPGPVSQPCHVRALRSGPWKLVRYCDPWSVDPVPDQWELYQLEADPTEQCNLVVHDAPFPTVIAADQFPERLHQTPDELARIAQMLLLELTRQEAELLTPYPSAYPTAGAIAGL
;
A
#
# COMPACT_ATOMS: atom_id res chain seq x y z
N ARG A 1 -22.24 12.77 -24.57
CA ARG A 1 -22.28 11.64 -23.62
C ARG A 1 -21.83 10.35 -24.32
N ASP A 2 -22.25 10.11 -25.58
CA ASP A 2 -21.94 8.88 -26.32
C ASP A 2 -20.45 8.63 -26.63
N ASN A 3 -19.61 9.66 -26.50
CA ASN A 3 -18.16 9.56 -26.68
C ASN A 3 -17.38 10.05 -25.43
N THR A 4 -17.94 9.83 -24.25
CA THR A 4 -17.32 10.19 -22.97
C THR A 4 -17.28 8.97 -22.08
N ILE A 5 -16.11 8.65 -21.54
CA ILE A 5 -15.96 7.64 -20.49
C ILE A 5 -15.95 8.40 -19.16
N LEU A 6 -16.84 8.01 -18.25
CA LEU A 6 -16.88 8.50 -16.88
C LEU A 6 -16.20 7.46 -15.99
N ILE A 7 -15.28 7.92 -15.16
CA ILE A 7 -14.64 7.10 -14.12
C ILE A 7 -14.95 7.75 -12.79
N PHE A 8 -15.54 6.98 -11.88
CA PHE A 8 -15.63 7.32 -10.47
C PHE A 8 -14.65 6.44 -9.71
N ALA A 9 -13.75 7.06 -8.95
CA ALA A 9 -12.76 6.36 -8.14
C ALA A 9 -12.49 7.13 -6.84
N SER A 10 -12.01 6.42 -5.82
CA SER A 10 -11.39 7.03 -4.64
C SER A 10 -9.89 6.76 -4.67
N ASP A 11 -9.07 7.66 -4.13
CA ASP A 11 -7.63 7.43 -3.93
C ASP A 11 -7.37 6.47 -2.76
N HIS A 12 -8.17 6.59 -1.69
CA HIS A 12 -8.18 5.70 -0.54
C HIS A 12 -9.56 5.68 0.13
N GLY A 13 -9.71 4.83 1.15
CA GLY A 13 -10.87 4.79 2.04
C GLY A 13 -10.57 5.45 3.40
N GLU A 14 -11.29 5.06 4.44
CA GLU A 14 -11.23 5.67 5.77
C GLU A 14 -11.59 4.62 6.83
N TYR A 15 -10.78 4.52 7.89
CA TYR A 15 -11.07 3.57 8.98
C TYR A 15 -12.35 3.95 9.75
N GLY A 16 -12.65 5.24 9.90
CA GLY A 16 -13.90 5.69 10.51
C GLY A 16 -14.06 5.19 11.94
N ALA A 17 -12.97 5.17 12.71
CA ALA A 17 -12.85 4.61 14.06
C ALA A 17 -12.90 3.07 14.17
N ALA A 18 -12.86 2.35 13.05
CA ALA A 18 -12.58 0.90 13.06
C ALA A 18 -11.18 0.61 13.65
N HIS A 19 -10.93 -0.66 13.98
CA HIS A 19 -9.61 -1.16 14.39
C HIS A 19 -8.98 -0.38 15.55
N SER A 20 -9.71 -0.21 16.65
CA SER A 20 -9.27 0.54 17.85
C SER A 20 -9.23 2.06 17.68
N MET A 21 -10.29 2.65 17.13
CA MET A 21 -10.45 4.10 16.96
C MET A 21 -9.42 4.72 16.02
N MET A 22 -8.96 3.95 15.02
CA MET A 22 -8.11 4.49 13.97
C MET A 22 -8.91 5.48 13.12
N ILE A 23 -8.29 6.61 12.83
CA ILE A 23 -8.83 7.68 11.99
C ILE A 23 -7.85 7.89 10.84
N GLU A 24 -8.34 8.38 9.70
CA GLU A 24 -7.60 8.50 8.44
C GLU A 24 -7.25 7.11 7.86
N LYS A 25 -6.09 7.00 7.21
CA LYS A 25 -5.60 5.82 6.48
C LYS A 25 -4.24 5.32 6.97
N TRP A 26 -3.79 5.82 8.12
CA TRP A 26 -2.44 5.62 8.62
C TRP A 26 -2.24 4.23 9.26
N HIS A 27 -1.00 3.74 9.27
CA HIS A 27 -0.52 2.59 10.07
C HIS A 27 -1.01 1.18 9.70
N GLY A 28 -1.63 0.96 8.54
CA GLY A 28 -2.17 -0.35 8.20
C GLY A 28 -2.61 -0.51 6.76
N ALA A 29 -3.22 -1.67 6.48
CA ALA A 29 -3.74 -2.01 5.16
C ALA A 29 -5.14 -2.64 5.24
N TYR A 30 -5.97 -2.22 6.21
CA TYR A 30 -7.35 -2.75 6.33
C TYR A 30 -8.23 -2.38 5.14
N GLN A 31 -9.22 -3.23 4.86
CA GLN A 31 -10.14 -3.09 3.72
C GLN A 31 -10.78 -1.71 3.70
N GLU A 32 -11.14 -1.17 4.85
CA GLU A 32 -11.73 0.17 4.99
C GLU A 32 -10.86 1.28 4.39
N ALA A 33 -9.53 1.12 4.39
CA ALA A 33 -8.58 2.09 3.83
C ALA A 33 -8.12 1.76 2.41
N VAL A 34 -7.93 0.47 2.07
CA VAL A 34 -7.28 0.08 0.79
C VAL A 34 -8.25 -0.43 -0.28
N HIS A 35 -9.46 -0.85 0.08
CA HIS A 35 -10.45 -1.33 -0.89
C HIS A 35 -11.44 -0.22 -1.25
N VAL A 36 -11.18 0.41 -2.39
CA VAL A 36 -11.92 1.59 -2.84
C VAL A 36 -12.86 1.28 -4.00
N PRO A 37 -13.94 2.06 -4.18
CA PRO A 37 -14.77 1.94 -5.36
C PRO A 37 -14.03 2.42 -6.61
N VAL A 38 -14.18 1.68 -7.72
CA VAL A 38 -13.87 2.13 -9.08
C VAL A 38 -15.04 1.74 -9.99
N LEU A 39 -15.63 2.72 -10.67
CA LEU A 39 -16.73 2.51 -11.61
C LEU A 39 -16.40 3.14 -12.96
N PHE A 40 -16.57 2.36 -14.02
CA PHE A 40 -16.51 2.84 -15.40
C PHE A 40 -17.92 2.91 -15.97
N SER A 41 -18.25 4.03 -16.61
CA SER A 41 -19.52 4.19 -17.33
C SER A 41 -19.30 4.86 -18.67
N SER A 42 -19.77 4.21 -19.73
CA SER A 42 -19.69 4.73 -21.10
C SER A 42 -20.72 4.03 -21.97
N ALA A 43 -21.35 4.76 -22.90
CA ALA A 43 -22.26 4.17 -23.88
C ALA A 43 -21.62 3.03 -24.69
N LYS A 44 -20.29 3.04 -24.84
CA LYS A 44 -19.52 1.99 -25.54
C LYS A 44 -19.22 0.75 -24.69
N LEU A 45 -19.31 0.87 -23.36
CA LEU A 45 -19.00 -0.22 -22.42
C LEU A 45 -20.28 -0.84 -21.84
N ASN A 46 -21.32 -0.03 -21.67
CA ASN A 46 -22.59 -0.43 -21.09
C ASN A 46 -23.37 -1.25 -22.13
N GLY A 47 -23.40 -2.57 -22.00
CA GLY A 47 -24.20 -3.44 -22.88
C GLY A 47 -25.57 -3.81 -22.33
N GLY A 48 -26.15 -2.99 -21.44
CA GLY A 48 -27.46 -3.17 -20.83
C GLY A 48 -27.69 -2.21 -19.65
N ASP A 49 -28.87 -2.28 -19.03
CA ASP A 49 -29.27 -1.41 -17.91
C ASP A 49 -28.75 -1.87 -16.54
N SER A 50 -28.22 -3.09 -16.45
CA SER A 50 -27.69 -3.66 -15.20
C SER A 50 -26.17 -3.44 -15.07
N PRO A 51 -25.67 -3.05 -13.89
CA PRO A 51 -24.24 -2.94 -13.65
C PRO A 51 -23.58 -4.32 -13.74
N ARG A 52 -22.35 -4.34 -14.25
CA ARG A 52 -21.48 -5.53 -14.26
C ARG A 52 -20.48 -5.40 -13.13
N VAL A 53 -20.14 -6.52 -12.50
CA VAL A 53 -19.17 -6.58 -11.41
C VAL A 53 -17.94 -7.33 -11.89
N VAL A 54 -16.76 -6.73 -11.68
CA VAL A 54 -15.46 -7.39 -11.84
C VAL A 54 -15.00 -7.79 -10.46
N THR A 55 -14.87 -9.09 -10.20
CA THR A 55 -14.39 -9.62 -8.90
C THR A 55 -12.90 -9.95 -8.91
N ALA A 56 -12.26 -9.90 -10.08
CA ALA A 56 -10.82 -10.07 -10.22
C ALA A 56 -10.05 -8.91 -9.55
N GLN A 57 -8.83 -9.20 -9.11
CA GLN A 57 -8.01 -8.28 -8.33
C GLN A 57 -7.45 -7.17 -9.21
N THR A 58 -7.84 -5.94 -8.91
CA THR A 58 -7.40 -4.71 -9.59
C THR A 58 -6.71 -3.77 -8.62
N SER A 59 -5.89 -2.87 -9.14
CA SER A 59 -5.19 -1.82 -8.39
C SER A 59 -5.26 -0.48 -9.12
N HIS A 60 -5.09 0.65 -8.43
CA HIS A 60 -5.10 1.99 -9.03
C HIS A 60 -4.12 2.14 -10.19
N ILE A 61 -2.98 1.44 -10.13
CA ILE A 61 -1.97 1.45 -11.19
C ILE A 61 -2.51 0.94 -12.54
N ASP A 62 -3.63 0.20 -12.53
CA ASP A 62 -4.31 -0.30 -13.72
C ASP A 62 -5.13 0.78 -14.45
N LEU A 63 -5.46 1.90 -13.80
CA LEU A 63 -6.33 2.94 -14.37
C LEU A 63 -5.71 3.58 -15.62
N LEU A 64 -4.43 3.93 -15.56
CA LEU A 64 -3.73 4.56 -16.69
C LEU A 64 -3.61 3.63 -17.92
N PRO A 65 -3.10 2.39 -17.83
CA PRO A 65 -3.06 1.50 -18.98
C PRO A 65 -4.48 1.19 -19.52
N THR A 66 -5.48 1.04 -18.65
CA THR A 66 -6.87 0.84 -19.06
C THR A 66 -7.43 2.05 -19.82
N LEU A 67 -7.18 3.27 -19.35
CA LEU A 67 -7.60 4.51 -20.02
C LEU A 67 -6.99 4.64 -21.41
N LEU A 68 -5.70 4.30 -21.53
CA LEU A 68 -5.00 4.29 -22.82
C LEU A 68 -5.60 3.23 -23.75
N GLY A 69 -5.86 2.02 -23.27
CA GLY A 69 -6.53 0.97 -24.03
C GLY A 69 -7.93 1.40 -24.50
N LEU A 70 -8.73 2.03 -23.63
CA LEU A 70 -10.06 2.55 -23.97
C LEU A 70 -10.01 3.70 -24.98
N ALA A 71 -8.91 4.47 -25.01
CA ALA A 71 -8.65 5.50 -26.01
C ALA A 71 -8.15 4.92 -27.35
N GLY A 72 -7.98 3.60 -27.46
CA GLY A 72 -7.48 2.92 -28.65
C GLY A 72 -5.95 2.99 -28.80
N CYS A 73 -5.22 3.28 -27.72
CA CYS A 73 -3.76 3.30 -27.71
C CYS A 73 -3.23 1.88 -27.46
N ASP A 74 -2.67 1.26 -28.51
CA ASP A 74 -2.12 -0.09 -28.45
C ASP A 74 -0.74 -0.15 -27.75
N ALA A 75 -0.21 -1.36 -27.55
CA ALA A 75 1.05 -1.56 -26.86
C ALA A 75 2.25 -0.89 -27.57
N ASP A 76 2.27 -0.87 -28.89
CA ASP A 76 3.35 -0.30 -29.70
C ASP A 76 3.33 1.23 -29.60
N GLN A 77 2.15 1.83 -29.67
CA GLN A 77 1.94 3.27 -29.46
C GLN A 77 2.34 3.69 -28.05
N ARG A 78 1.96 2.92 -27.03
CA ARG A 78 2.36 3.17 -25.63
C ARG A 78 3.87 3.13 -25.46
N ASP A 79 4.56 2.14 -26.02
CA ASP A 79 6.02 2.03 -25.93
C ASP A 79 6.72 3.17 -26.70
N LEU A 80 6.21 3.56 -27.87
CA LEU A 80 6.73 4.71 -28.61
C LEU A 80 6.64 6.01 -27.80
N ILE A 81 5.47 6.30 -27.21
CA ILE A 81 5.25 7.49 -26.38
C ILE A 81 6.19 7.46 -25.17
N ARG A 82 6.31 6.32 -24.48
CA ARG A 82 7.22 6.15 -23.34
C ARG A 82 8.67 6.45 -23.74
N ARG A 83 9.15 5.92 -24.87
CA ARG A 83 10.52 6.18 -25.37
C ARG A 83 10.74 7.67 -25.66
N GLN A 84 9.73 8.35 -26.21
CA GLN A 84 9.82 9.78 -26.47
C GLN A 84 9.87 10.60 -25.17
N LEU A 85 9.01 10.29 -24.20
CA LEU A 85 9.04 10.94 -22.88
C LEU A 85 10.36 10.70 -22.15
N SER A 86 10.93 9.49 -22.28
CA SER A 86 12.23 9.10 -21.71
C SER A 86 13.40 9.98 -22.17
N MET A 87 13.25 10.74 -23.26
CA MET A 87 14.29 11.68 -23.72
C MET A 87 14.39 12.93 -22.85
N THR A 88 13.35 13.24 -22.06
CA THR A 88 13.25 14.48 -21.28
C THR A 88 12.95 14.24 -19.81
N HIS A 89 12.29 13.12 -19.47
CA HIS A 89 11.89 12.78 -18.11
C HIS A 89 12.00 11.26 -17.90
N PRO A 90 12.19 10.76 -16.67
CA PRO A 90 12.08 9.33 -16.38
C PRO A 90 10.68 8.80 -16.73
N ALA A 91 10.59 7.85 -17.67
CA ALA A 91 9.34 7.21 -18.07
C ALA A 91 9.50 5.68 -18.11
N ALA A 92 9.19 5.03 -16.99
CA ALA A 92 9.19 3.57 -16.87
C ALA A 92 8.00 2.93 -17.61
N PRO A 93 8.07 1.62 -17.94
CA PRO A 93 6.89 0.87 -18.33
C PRO A 93 5.77 1.01 -17.30
N LEU A 94 4.51 0.98 -17.76
CA LEU A 94 3.36 1.05 -16.85
C LEU A 94 3.28 -0.25 -16.02
N PRO A 95 3.23 -0.17 -14.68
CA PRO A 95 3.23 -1.36 -13.82
C PRO A 95 1.85 -2.03 -13.72
N GLY A 96 0.79 -1.34 -14.13
CA GLY A 96 -0.58 -1.86 -14.09
C GLY A 96 -0.96 -2.73 -15.30
N ALA A 97 -2.05 -3.46 -15.13
CA ALA A 97 -2.70 -4.25 -16.16
C ALA A 97 -3.68 -3.39 -16.97
N ASP A 98 -3.80 -3.69 -18.26
CA ASP A 98 -4.85 -3.15 -19.10
C ASP A 98 -6.16 -3.94 -18.85
N LEU A 99 -7.14 -3.32 -18.21
CA LEU A 99 -8.42 -3.96 -17.86
C LEU A 99 -9.43 -3.97 -19.02
N THR A 100 -9.08 -3.43 -20.19
CA THR A 100 -9.99 -3.43 -21.35
C THR A 100 -10.50 -4.82 -21.75
N PRO A 101 -9.70 -5.91 -21.71
CA PRO A 101 -10.19 -7.23 -22.10
C PRO A 101 -11.26 -7.77 -21.15
N ILE A 102 -11.06 -7.64 -19.83
CA ILE A 102 -12.02 -8.11 -18.84
C ILE A 102 -13.30 -7.27 -18.84
N ILE A 103 -13.19 -5.95 -19.06
CA ILE A 103 -14.35 -5.07 -19.22
C ILE A 103 -15.16 -5.47 -20.47
N ALA A 104 -14.49 -5.72 -21.60
CA ALA A 104 -15.13 -6.16 -22.84
C ALA A 104 -15.77 -7.56 -22.71
N ALA A 105 -15.17 -8.46 -21.93
CA ALA A 105 -15.70 -9.77 -21.59
C ALA A 105 -16.87 -9.74 -20.58
N GLY A 106 -17.35 -8.55 -20.20
CA GLY A 106 -18.47 -8.40 -19.27
C GLY A 106 -18.11 -8.66 -17.80
N GLY A 107 -16.81 -8.58 -17.47
CA GLY A 107 -16.27 -8.83 -16.13
C GLY A 107 -15.88 -10.27 -15.85
N ALA A 108 -15.98 -11.15 -16.86
CA ALA A 108 -15.58 -12.54 -16.75
C ALA A 108 -14.10 -12.75 -17.15
N GLY A 109 -13.43 -13.65 -16.43
CA GLY A 109 -12.06 -14.07 -16.73
C GLY A 109 -10.99 -13.43 -15.84
N PRO A 110 -9.72 -13.78 -16.05
CA PRO A 110 -8.61 -13.27 -15.26
C PRO A 110 -8.21 -11.85 -15.68
N VAL A 111 -7.64 -11.10 -14.74
CA VAL A 111 -6.81 -9.95 -15.06
C VAL A 111 -5.43 -10.46 -15.45
N ILE A 112 -4.90 -10.02 -16.58
CA ILE A 112 -3.56 -10.38 -17.04
C ILE A 112 -2.61 -9.22 -16.70
N GLY A 113 -1.56 -9.52 -15.94
CA GLY A 113 -0.52 -8.57 -15.58
C GLY A 113 0.33 -8.14 -16.77
N PRO A 114 1.16 -7.08 -16.60
CA PRO A 114 2.09 -6.65 -17.64
C PRO A 114 3.15 -7.72 -17.99
N ASP A 115 3.37 -8.70 -17.12
CA ASP A 115 4.21 -9.89 -17.33
C ASP A 115 3.55 -10.97 -18.22
N GLY A 116 2.31 -10.74 -18.66
CA GLY A 116 1.53 -11.66 -19.49
C GLY A 116 0.93 -12.84 -18.73
N ARG A 117 0.99 -12.86 -17.40
CA ARG A 117 0.44 -13.93 -16.55
C ARG A 117 -0.86 -13.49 -15.91
N GLU A 118 -1.67 -14.45 -15.49
CA GLU A 118 -2.81 -14.17 -14.64
C GLU A 118 -2.33 -13.52 -13.33
N ARG A 119 -2.94 -12.39 -12.99
CA ARG A 119 -2.69 -11.68 -11.75
C ARG A 119 -3.47 -12.35 -10.62
N LEU A 120 -2.75 -13.08 -9.78
CA LEU A 120 -3.32 -13.78 -8.63
C LEU A 120 -3.53 -12.86 -7.42
N GLY A 121 -2.84 -11.71 -7.36
CA GLY A 121 -2.98 -10.75 -6.28
C GLY A 121 -2.44 -9.37 -6.62
N VAL A 122 -2.77 -8.39 -5.78
CA VAL A 122 -2.33 -7.00 -5.90
C VAL A 122 -1.55 -6.58 -4.67
N LEU A 123 -0.49 -5.80 -4.92
CA LEU A 123 0.37 -5.21 -3.91
C LEU A 123 -0.14 -3.82 -3.51
N PHE A 124 -0.21 -3.58 -2.20
CA PHE A 124 -0.31 -2.27 -1.59
C PHE A 124 0.97 -1.99 -0.80
N VAL A 125 1.49 -0.77 -0.94
CA VAL A 125 2.73 -0.33 -0.33
C VAL A 125 2.54 1.05 0.27
N THR A 126 3.05 1.25 1.46
CA THR A 126 3.36 2.59 1.96
C THR A 126 4.77 2.61 2.54
N ASP A 127 5.47 3.71 2.29
CA ASP A 127 6.76 4.08 2.86
C ASP A 127 6.64 5.48 3.49
N ASP A 128 5.51 5.75 4.13
CA ASP A 128 5.18 7.08 4.63
C ASP A 128 5.72 7.33 6.03
N MET A 129 6.53 8.38 6.15
CA MET A 129 7.11 8.85 7.39
C MET A 129 6.30 10.05 7.87
N ILE A 130 5.63 9.93 9.01
CA ILE A 130 4.64 10.94 9.45
C ILE A 130 5.24 12.33 9.68
N THR A 131 6.42 12.38 10.29
CA THR A 131 7.08 13.65 10.64
C THR A 131 8.41 13.83 9.93
N GLU A 132 9.09 12.74 9.62
CA GLU A 132 10.37 12.79 8.94
C GLU A 132 10.12 12.96 7.43
N PRO A 133 10.71 13.97 6.77
CA PRO A 133 10.51 14.18 5.36
C PRO A 133 11.11 13.04 4.54
N LEU A 134 10.56 12.83 3.34
CA LEU A 134 11.22 12.04 2.31
C LEU A 134 12.60 12.65 1.95
N PRO A 135 13.51 11.86 1.36
CA PRO A 135 14.81 12.35 0.90
C PRO A 135 14.64 13.57 0.00
N ARG A 136 15.59 14.50 0.08
CA ARG A 136 15.55 15.71 -0.76
C ARG A 136 15.48 15.32 -2.23
N ASP A 137 14.47 15.85 -2.90
CA ASP A 137 14.31 15.82 -4.34
C ASP A 137 14.32 17.26 -4.90
N ASP A 138 14.26 17.36 -6.23
CA ASP A 138 14.20 18.64 -6.93
C ASP A 138 12.77 19.24 -6.93
N ASP A 139 11.83 18.71 -6.13
CA ASP A 139 10.48 19.24 -6.04
C ASP A 139 10.48 20.55 -5.20
N PRO A 140 10.13 21.70 -5.81
CA PRO A 140 10.11 22.98 -5.09
C PRO A 140 9.16 23.00 -3.89
N HIS A 141 8.12 22.14 -3.86
CA HIS A 141 7.19 22.04 -2.74
C HIS A 141 7.84 21.41 -1.50
N ASN A 142 8.89 20.60 -1.68
CA ASN A 142 9.62 19.95 -0.60
C ASN A 142 10.80 20.78 -0.05
N SER A 143 11.07 21.94 -0.64
CA SER A 143 12.23 22.79 -0.35
C SER A 143 12.38 23.19 1.13
N SER A 144 11.26 23.30 1.86
CA SER A 144 11.23 23.68 3.28
C SER A 144 11.03 22.50 4.24
N GLY A 145 10.80 21.28 3.74
CA GLY A 145 10.40 20.13 4.57
C GLY A 145 11.42 19.80 5.67
N TRP A 146 12.71 19.81 5.33
CA TRP A 146 13.79 19.54 6.29
C TRP A 146 13.94 20.62 7.36
N GLN A 147 13.71 21.89 7.02
CA GLN A 147 13.75 22.98 8.01
C GLN A 147 12.56 22.88 8.98
N GLN A 148 11.38 22.55 8.47
CA GLN A 148 10.20 22.32 9.31
C GLN A 148 10.40 21.11 10.24
N PHE A 149 11.02 20.05 9.72
CA PHE A 149 11.36 18.87 10.52
C PHE A 149 12.38 19.15 11.63
N GLU A 150 13.38 20.00 11.38
CA GLU A 150 14.32 20.44 12.41
C GLU A 150 13.60 21.18 13.55
N VAL A 151 12.67 22.08 13.21
CA VAL A 151 11.81 22.76 14.20
C VAL A 151 10.97 21.76 15.01
N PHE A 152 10.43 20.74 14.37
CA PHE A 152 9.72 19.66 15.05
C PHE A 152 10.65 18.93 16.05
N CYS A 153 11.84 18.53 15.62
CA CYS A 153 12.80 17.83 16.48
C CYS A 153 13.26 18.69 17.68
N GLU A 154 13.52 19.97 17.47
CA GLU A 154 13.85 20.90 18.57
C GLU A 154 12.66 21.11 19.51
N THR A 155 11.43 21.10 19.00
CA THR A 155 10.23 21.12 19.84
C THR A 155 10.13 19.87 20.72
N VAL A 156 10.36 18.68 20.15
CA VAL A 156 10.41 17.41 20.91
C VAL A 156 11.48 17.46 22.00
N LYS A 157 12.70 17.91 21.67
CA LYS A 157 13.79 18.08 22.64
C LYS A 157 13.41 19.03 23.77
N ARG A 158 12.79 20.17 23.44
CA ARG A 158 12.34 21.17 24.41
C ARG A 158 11.26 20.63 25.35
N LEU A 159 10.29 19.89 24.84
CA LEU A 159 9.21 19.30 25.66
C LEU A 159 9.74 18.22 26.62
N ARG A 160 10.80 17.51 26.22
CA ARG A 160 11.49 16.52 27.07
C ARG A 160 12.38 17.15 28.15
N GLY A 161 12.83 18.38 27.98
CA GLY A 161 13.70 19.09 28.92
C GLY A 161 12.91 19.69 30.09
N GLU A 162 13.53 19.73 31.28
CA GLU A 162 12.89 20.35 32.45
C GLU A 162 12.50 21.81 32.16
N PRO A 163 11.24 22.21 32.38
CA PRO A 163 10.79 23.56 32.10
C PRO A 163 11.39 24.53 33.13
N GLY A 164 11.89 25.67 32.65
CA GLY A 164 12.23 26.78 33.54
C GLY A 164 11.00 27.34 34.26
N LYS A 165 11.21 28.10 35.35
CA LYS A 165 10.15 28.65 36.22
C LYS A 165 9.04 29.44 35.50
N HIS A 166 9.30 29.93 34.28
CA HIS A 166 8.38 30.74 33.48
C HIS A 166 8.00 30.10 32.15
N ALA A 167 8.27 28.80 31.96
CA ALA A 167 7.88 28.11 30.73
C ALA A 167 6.37 27.83 30.70
N HIS A 168 5.74 28.07 29.56
CA HIS A 168 4.30 27.85 29.32
C HIS A 168 4.00 26.60 28.47
N HIS A 169 4.93 25.65 28.40
CA HIS A 169 4.76 24.39 27.68
C HIS A 169 4.71 23.20 28.66
N PRO A 170 4.07 22.08 28.27
CA PRO A 170 4.10 20.87 29.10
C PRO A 170 5.53 20.32 29.21
N TYR A 171 5.77 19.58 30.30
CA TYR A 171 6.97 18.79 30.51
C TYR A 171 6.66 17.31 30.26
N LEU A 172 7.26 16.74 29.23
CA LEU A 172 6.99 15.39 28.74
C LEU A 172 8.30 14.58 28.72
N PRO A 173 8.87 14.24 29.89
CA PRO A 173 10.17 13.55 29.95
C PRO A 173 10.17 12.18 29.27
N ASN A 174 9.01 11.54 29.19
CA ASN A 174 8.85 10.21 28.60
C ASN A 174 8.56 10.22 27.10
N LEU A 175 8.41 11.40 26.47
CA LEU A 175 8.23 11.50 25.02
C LEU A 175 9.48 10.95 24.32
N ARG A 176 9.37 10.03 23.36
CA ARG A 176 10.51 9.48 22.59
C ARG A 176 11.26 10.60 21.84
N PRO A 177 12.60 10.56 21.68
CA PRO A 177 13.31 11.63 20.98
C PRO A 177 13.18 11.45 19.48
N GLY A 178 13.24 12.55 18.73
CA GLY A 178 13.25 12.54 17.26
C GLY A 178 11.84 12.43 16.64
N PRO A 179 11.71 11.84 15.44
CA PRO A 179 10.43 11.70 14.74
C PRO A 179 9.47 10.76 15.48
N VAL A 180 8.20 10.81 15.08
CA VAL A 180 7.21 9.83 15.52
C VAL A 180 7.60 8.45 14.97
N SER A 181 7.82 7.48 15.85
CA SER A 181 8.13 6.10 15.47
C SER A 181 6.86 5.28 15.30
N GLN A 182 6.62 4.77 14.11
CA GLN A 182 5.42 4.02 13.73
C GLN A 182 5.76 3.02 12.62
N PRO A 183 4.89 2.04 12.34
CA PRO A 183 5.02 1.20 11.15
C PRO A 183 4.92 2.08 9.89
N CYS A 184 6.07 2.51 9.39
CA CYS A 184 6.21 3.38 8.23
C CYS A 184 6.35 2.58 6.92
N HIS A 185 6.76 1.32 6.99
CA HIS A 185 6.85 0.43 5.83
C HIS A 185 5.85 -0.70 5.95
N VAL A 186 4.78 -0.58 5.17
CA VAL A 186 3.75 -1.61 5.06
C VAL A 186 3.84 -2.22 3.67
N ARG A 187 3.80 -3.55 3.63
CA ARG A 187 3.72 -4.35 2.41
C ARG A 187 2.53 -5.28 2.54
N ALA A 188 1.49 -5.04 1.77
CA ALA A 188 0.29 -5.86 1.82
C ALA A 188 0.02 -6.52 0.48
N LEU A 189 -0.18 -7.83 0.48
CA LEU A 189 -0.63 -8.60 -0.66
C LEU A 189 -2.08 -9.00 -0.45
N ARG A 190 -2.94 -8.66 -1.42
CA ARG A 190 -4.32 -9.15 -1.50
C ARG A 190 -4.44 -10.17 -2.64
N SER A 191 -4.72 -11.44 -2.32
CA SER A 191 -4.85 -12.52 -3.31
C SER A 191 -6.05 -13.43 -3.03
N GLY A 192 -6.98 -13.58 -3.98
CA GLY A 192 -8.17 -14.43 -3.81
C GLY A 192 -9.04 -13.97 -2.64
N PRO A 193 -9.28 -14.77 -1.57
CA PRO A 193 -9.89 -14.32 -0.32
C PRO A 193 -8.87 -13.97 0.79
N TRP A 194 -7.56 -14.05 0.51
CA TRP A 194 -6.50 -13.88 1.51
C TRP A 194 -5.86 -12.49 1.46
N LYS A 195 -5.43 -12.01 2.63
CA LYS A 195 -4.59 -10.82 2.75
C LYS A 195 -3.42 -11.11 3.69
N LEU A 196 -2.19 -10.86 3.22
CA LEU A 196 -0.97 -10.90 4.01
C LEU A 196 -0.45 -9.46 4.15
N VAL A 197 -0.12 -9.03 5.36
CA VAL A 197 0.49 -7.73 5.63
C VAL A 197 1.80 -7.95 6.37
N ARG A 198 2.85 -7.27 5.92
CA ARG A 198 4.17 -7.22 6.54
C ARG A 198 4.46 -5.77 6.92
N TYR A 199 4.76 -5.57 8.19
CA TYR A 199 5.29 -4.32 8.71
C TYR A 199 6.79 -4.53 8.90
N CYS A 200 7.58 -3.75 8.16
CA CYS A 200 9.03 -3.84 8.21
C CYS A 200 9.63 -2.48 8.56
N ASP A 201 10.89 -2.49 8.99
CA ASP A 201 11.65 -1.26 9.21
C ASP A 201 13.06 -1.43 8.66
N PRO A 202 13.21 -1.51 7.31
CA PRO A 202 14.48 -1.78 6.66
C PRO A 202 15.50 -0.66 6.86
N TRP A 203 15.08 0.50 7.38
CA TRP A 203 15.91 1.69 7.59
C TRP A 203 16.09 2.05 9.07
N SER A 204 15.66 1.20 9.99
CA SER A 204 16.01 1.40 11.39
C SER A 204 17.50 1.14 11.63
N VAL A 205 18.10 1.99 12.47
CA VAL A 205 19.42 1.74 13.05
C VAL A 205 19.40 0.62 14.11
N ASP A 206 18.21 0.29 14.61
CA ASP A 206 17.93 -0.80 15.54
C ASP A 206 16.74 -1.61 14.99
N PRO A 207 16.96 -2.43 13.94
CA PRO A 207 15.87 -3.12 13.26
C PRO A 207 15.25 -4.17 14.18
N VAL A 208 13.93 -4.09 14.29
CA VAL A 208 13.12 -5.14 14.93
C VAL A 208 12.72 -6.19 13.89
N PRO A 209 12.43 -7.44 14.29
CA PRO A 209 11.83 -8.42 13.39
C PRO A 209 10.55 -7.86 12.75
N ASP A 210 10.34 -8.21 11.48
CA ASP A 210 9.10 -7.86 10.79
C ASP A 210 7.88 -8.37 11.56
N GLN A 211 6.82 -7.57 11.54
CA GLN A 211 5.54 -7.94 12.12
C GLN A 211 4.55 -8.31 11.03
N TRP A 212 3.62 -9.21 11.35
CA TRP A 212 2.80 -9.87 10.34
C TRP A 212 1.33 -9.88 10.70
N GLU A 213 0.50 -9.70 9.68
CA GLU A 213 -0.92 -10.00 9.74
C GLU A 213 -1.34 -10.91 8.59
N LEU A 214 -2.22 -11.87 8.87
CA LEU A 214 -2.80 -12.76 7.88
C LEU A 214 -4.31 -12.88 8.11
N TYR A 215 -5.09 -12.58 7.08
CA TYR A 215 -6.56 -12.61 7.12
C TYR A 215 -7.14 -13.45 5.97
N GLN A 216 -8.28 -14.09 6.26
CA GLN A 216 -9.16 -14.68 5.27
C GLN A 216 -10.47 -13.88 5.29
N LEU A 217 -10.73 -13.11 4.23
CA LEU A 217 -11.75 -12.06 4.22
C LEU A 217 -13.20 -12.56 4.04
N GLU A 218 -13.41 -13.80 3.65
CA GLU A 218 -14.74 -14.40 3.59
C GLU A 218 -15.17 -14.96 4.96
N ALA A 219 -14.21 -15.51 5.71
CA ALA A 219 -14.39 -16.02 7.05
C ALA A 219 -14.39 -14.88 8.10
N ASP A 220 -13.57 -13.86 7.88
CA ASP A 220 -13.43 -12.66 8.71
C ASP A 220 -13.40 -11.38 7.86
N PRO A 221 -14.57 -10.92 7.36
CA PRO A 221 -14.66 -9.75 6.49
C PRO A 221 -14.29 -8.43 7.15
N THR A 222 -14.20 -8.41 8.48
CA THR A 222 -13.84 -7.24 9.29
C THR A 222 -12.42 -7.31 9.81
N GLU A 223 -11.65 -8.34 9.46
CA GLU A 223 -10.22 -8.45 9.71
C GLU A 223 -9.88 -8.35 11.21
N GLN A 224 -10.75 -8.90 12.06
CA GLN A 224 -10.61 -8.87 13.52
C GLN A 224 -9.64 -9.93 14.07
N CYS A 225 -9.46 -11.04 13.35
CA CYS A 225 -8.63 -12.16 13.77
C CYS A 225 -7.40 -12.27 12.89
N ASN A 226 -6.26 -11.78 13.40
CA ASN A 226 -4.97 -12.05 12.78
C ASN A 226 -4.60 -13.52 12.98
N LEU A 227 -4.51 -14.29 11.89
CA LEU A 227 -4.25 -15.73 11.91
C LEU A 227 -2.80 -16.10 12.21
N VAL A 228 -1.90 -15.12 12.30
CA VAL A 228 -0.51 -15.31 12.72
C VAL A 228 -0.19 -14.50 13.97
N VAL A 229 0.76 -14.99 14.75
CA VAL A 229 1.31 -14.25 15.89
C VAL A 229 2.17 -13.11 15.33
N HIS A 230 1.72 -11.88 15.58
CA HIS A 230 2.24 -10.69 14.91
C HIS A 230 3.74 -10.44 15.07
N ASP A 231 4.32 -10.79 16.23
CA ASP A 231 5.70 -10.49 16.64
C ASP A 231 6.57 -11.76 16.82
N ALA A 232 6.23 -12.82 16.09
CA ALA A 232 6.94 -14.10 16.13
C ALA A 232 7.55 -14.48 14.75
N PRO A 233 8.48 -15.45 14.70
CA PRO A 233 9.03 -15.93 13.42
C PRO A 233 7.93 -16.34 12.45
N PHE A 234 7.94 -15.78 11.24
CA PHE A 234 6.89 -16.06 10.26
C PHE A 234 7.14 -17.39 9.50
N PRO A 235 6.11 -18.24 9.28
CA PRO A 235 4.77 -18.13 9.84
C PRO A 235 4.67 -18.82 11.21
N THR A 236 4.27 -18.08 12.24
CA THR A 236 3.78 -18.65 13.50
C THR A 236 2.27 -18.47 13.52
N VAL A 237 1.52 -19.54 13.28
CA VAL A 237 0.04 -19.52 13.25
C VAL A 237 -0.50 -19.49 14.68
N ILE A 238 -1.59 -18.76 14.91
CA ILE A 238 -2.27 -18.74 16.23
C ILE A 238 -2.86 -20.12 16.58
N ALA A 239 -3.26 -20.30 17.84
CA ALA A 239 -3.90 -21.54 18.26
C ALA A 239 -5.25 -21.75 17.55
N ALA A 240 -5.54 -22.99 17.17
CA ALA A 240 -6.72 -23.31 16.33
C ALA A 240 -8.06 -22.99 16.99
N ASP A 241 -8.11 -22.92 18.32
CA ASP A 241 -9.28 -22.51 19.10
C ASP A 241 -9.58 -21.00 19.01
N GLN A 242 -8.66 -20.23 18.43
CA GLN A 242 -8.82 -18.78 18.18
C GLN A 242 -9.25 -18.48 16.73
N PHE A 243 -9.37 -19.48 15.86
CA PHE A 243 -9.75 -19.27 14.46
C PHE A 243 -11.20 -18.76 14.35
N PRO A 244 -11.51 -17.92 13.34
CA PRO A 244 -12.89 -17.58 13.01
C PRO A 244 -13.73 -18.83 12.77
N GLU A 245 -14.99 -18.85 13.22
CA GLU A 245 -15.87 -20.03 13.11
C GLU A 245 -16.05 -20.55 11.66
N ARG A 246 -15.96 -19.64 10.69
CA ARG A 246 -16.10 -19.93 9.25
C ARG A 246 -14.80 -20.36 8.59
N LEU A 247 -13.67 -20.34 9.31
CA LEU A 247 -12.39 -20.80 8.80
C LEU A 247 -12.33 -22.32 8.90
N HIS A 248 -11.97 -22.98 7.81
CA HIS A 248 -11.94 -24.45 7.74
C HIS A 248 -10.53 -25.02 7.63
N GLN A 249 -9.53 -24.15 7.48
CA GLN A 249 -8.13 -24.52 7.35
C GLN A 249 -7.56 -24.97 8.70
N THR A 250 -6.75 -26.01 8.65
CA THR A 250 -5.89 -26.45 9.76
C THR A 250 -4.69 -25.50 9.93
N PRO A 251 -4.02 -25.49 11.10
CA PRO A 251 -2.81 -24.69 11.30
C PRO A 251 -1.71 -24.96 10.25
N ASP A 252 -1.53 -26.23 9.86
CA ASP A 252 -0.55 -26.62 8.83
C ASP A 252 -0.93 -26.08 7.43
N GLU A 253 -2.22 -26.04 7.10
CA GLU A 253 -2.70 -25.44 5.86
C GLU A 253 -2.50 -23.93 5.86
N LEU A 254 -2.78 -23.25 6.97
CA LEU A 254 -2.54 -21.82 7.13
C LEU A 254 -1.05 -21.48 7.00
N ALA A 255 -0.17 -22.27 7.60
CA ALA A 255 1.27 -22.09 7.45
C ALA A 255 1.74 -22.21 5.99
N ARG A 256 1.19 -23.17 5.23
CA ARG A 256 1.47 -23.32 3.78
C ARG A 256 0.94 -22.14 2.97
N ILE A 257 -0.29 -21.69 3.24
CA ILE A 257 -0.91 -20.54 2.58
C ILE A 257 -0.08 -19.27 2.85
N ALA A 258 0.31 -19.05 4.11
CA ALA A 258 1.14 -17.93 4.53
C ALA A 258 2.47 -17.88 3.76
N GLN A 259 3.15 -19.03 3.61
CA GLN A 259 4.39 -19.12 2.82
C GLN A 259 4.16 -18.84 1.33
N MET A 260 3.08 -19.36 0.75
CA MET A 260 2.73 -19.12 -0.65
C MET A 260 2.47 -17.63 -0.91
N LEU A 261 1.75 -16.96 0.00
CA LEU A 261 1.49 -15.52 -0.08
C LEU A 261 2.79 -14.71 0.11
N LEU A 262 3.68 -15.13 1.00
CA LEU A 262 4.99 -14.46 1.17
C LEU A 262 5.85 -14.56 -0.10
N LEU A 263 5.85 -15.71 -0.77
CA LEU A 263 6.57 -15.88 -2.03
C LEU A 263 6.03 -14.95 -3.12
N GLU A 264 4.70 -14.84 -3.23
CA GLU A 264 4.08 -13.93 -4.20
C GLU A 264 4.30 -12.46 -3.84
N LEU A 265 4.24 -12.12 -2.55
CA LEU A 265 4.55 -10.77 -2.06
C LEU A 265 5.99 -10.40 -2.44
N THR A 266 6.96 -11.27 -2.13
CA THR A 266 8.37 -11.07 -2.43
C THR A 266 8.61 -10.92 -3.94
N ARG A 267 7.93 -11.71 -4.76
CA ARG A 267 7.99 -11.61 -6.22
C ARG A 267 7.50 -10.24 -6.70
N GLN A 268 6.32 -9.80 -6.24
CA GLN A 268 5.77 -8.51 -6.63
C GLN A 268 6.61 -7.34 -6.12
N GLU A 269 7.18 -7.41 -4.92
CA GLU A 269 8.13 -6.40 -4.43
C GLU A 269 9.35 -6.31 -5.34
N ALA A 270 9.94 -7.44 -5.71
CA ALA A 270 11.10 -7.48 -6.59
C ALA A 270 10.78 -6.94 -7.99
N GLU A 271 9.57 -7.13 -8.49
CA GLU A 271 9.15 -6.66 -9.81
C GLU A 271 8.77 -5.17 -9.81
N LEU A 272 8.02 -4.71 -8.81
CA LEU A 272 7.36 -3.41 -8.82
C LEU A 272 8.13 -2.33 -8.07
N LEU A 273 8.98 -2.71 -7.10
CA LEU A 273 9.70 -1.75 -6.28
C LEU A 273 11.18 -1.66 -6.66
N THR A 274 11.72 -2.57 -7.47
CA THR A 274 13.15 -2.59 -7.81
C THR A 274 13.55 -1.47 -8.78
N PRO A 275 14.62 -0.70 -8.49
CA PRO A 275 15.48 -0.80 -7.31
C PRO A 275 14.82 -0.18 -6.08
N TYR A 276 14.51 -1.03 -5.10
CA TYR A 276 14.10 -0.61 -3.77
C TYR A 276 15.34 -0.71 -2.87
N PRO A 277 15.67 0.32 -2.07
CA PRO A 277 14.92 1.56 -1.89
C PRO A 277 15.56 2.78 -2.57
N SER A 278 14.68 3.57 -3.21
CA SER A 278 14.89 4.97 -3.52
C SER A 278 15.19 5.75 -2.23
N ALA A 279 16.47 6.08 -2.02
CA ALA A 279 17.03 7.00 -1.02
C ALA A 279 16.56 6.83 0.45
N TYR A 280 17.53 6.54 1.31
CA TYR A 280 17.41 6.59 2.76
C TYR A 280 17.23 8.06 3.23
N PRO A 281 16.22 8.43 4.03
CA PRO A 281 16.06 9.82 4.47
C PRO A 281 17.19 10.33 5.40
N THR A 282 17.80 9.51 6.28
CA THR A 282 18.70 10.05 7.33
C THR A 282 19.89 9.22 7.86
N ALA A 283 20.15 7.96 7.50
CA ALA A 283 21.28 7.22 8.10
C ALA A 283 22.66 7.87 7.92
N GLY A 284 22.84 8.73 6.91
CA GLY A 284 24.08 9.48 6.70
C GLY A 284 24.17 10.82 7.43
N ALA A 285 23.06 11.40 7.89
CA ALA A 285 23.01 12.79 8.37
C ALA A 285 23.24 12.93 9.88
N ILE A 286 23.03 11.88 10.67
CA ILE A 286 23.16 11.92 12.14
C ILE A 286 24.60 11.63 12.60
N ALA A 287 25.49 11.18 11.71
CA ALA A 287 26.90 10.94 12.03
C ALA A 287 27.75 12.22 12.16
N GLY A 288 27.15 13.41 12.04
CA GLY A 288 27.85 14.70 12.02
C GLY A 288 27.30 15.79 12.96
N LEU A 289 26.42 15.46 13.91
CA LEU A 289 25.94 16.38 14.95
C LEU A 289 26.32 15.88 16.35
#